data_AF-A0AAW5EFM3-F1
#
_entry.id   AF-A0AAW5EFM3-F1
#
_cell.length_a   1.000
_cell.length_b   1.000
_cell.length_c   1.000
_cell.angle_alpha   90.00
_cell.angle_beta   90.00
_cell.angle_gamma   90.00
#
_symmetry.space_group_name_H-M   'P 1'
#
loop_
_entity.id
_entity.type
_entity.pdbx_description
1 polymer ?
#
loop_
_entity_poly.entity_id
_entity_poly.type
_entity_poly.pdbx_seq_one_letter_code
_entity_poly.pdbx_strand_id
1 'polypeptide(L)'
;MNKKIAIQFYGHIRTYEKCFLSFFENIINPNIEDNYSIDIFIHTWDEFNTITKGVWHNKYNFYPTLSSKKLTSFDIKKIIEIYNPKKIIIDKVLDKHRSLIFEDHHKNATDFSFETVVKMRKEYEKNKSFKYDYILTSRLDIYFFSKFKINTFIDIYKYNSCMRQVPLPEKYILTHIDTTFKVLDIRYPTDAPLFFISNFDIDRLKDLFYKSDTLIIFCDYKKNIDFKILREVDEIYLRDINLTQLPYKLGQVMVTNSKSLLGYIKMPFMLFFITYKHNKEEKIYQEKIKKDPSSKLQPLEFYIDYKEALKEKECFTYKLGEEFIKSSKNWYWGGYIKFIFKDVPRLKREYNKN
;
A
#
# COMPACT_ATOMS: atom_id res chain seq x y z
N MET A 1 -7.13 31.47 7.52
CA MET A 1 -7.39 30.79 6.22
C MET A 1 -6.96 29.34 6.37
N ASN A 2 -7.81 28.38 6.01
CA ASN A 2 -7.40 26.96 5.97
C ASN A 2 -6.36 26.78 4.86
N LYS A 3 -5.24 26.16 5.20
CA LYS A 3 -4.22 25.79 4.21
C LYS A 3 -4.76 24.72 3.27
N LYS A 4 -4.23 24.65 2.06
CA LYS A 4 -4.72 23.78 1.00
C LYS A 4 -3.66 22.80 0.55
N ILE A 5 -4.05 21.53 0.41
CA ILE A 5 -3.22 20.47 -0.16
C ILE A 5 -3.84 20.00 -1.47
N ALA A 6 -3.06 20.00 -2.53
CA ALA A 6 -3.39 19.25 -3.73
C ALA A 6 -2.75 17.87 -3.67
N ILE A 7 -3.54 16.83 -3.91
CA ILE A 7 -3.06 15.46 -4.05
C ILE A 7 -3.03 15.11 -5.52
N GLN A 8 -1.88 14.63 -5.99
CA GLN A 8 -1.65 14.25 -7.38
C GLN A 8 -1.36 12.76 -7.46
N PHE A 9 -2.25 12.03 -8.11
CA PHE A 9 -2.04 10.64 -8.48
C PHE A 9 -1.67 10.53 -9.94
N TYR A 10 -0.64 9.73 -10.21
CA TYR A 10 -0.13 9.48 -11.55
C TYR A 10 0.27 8.00 -11.69
N GLY A 11 0.39 7.54 -12.94
CA GLY A 11 0.71 6.15 -13.28
C GLY A 11 -0.53 5.28 -13.45
N HIS A 12 -0.34 3.96 -13.39
CA HIS A 12 -1.43 3.00 -13.52
C HIS A 12 -2.21 2.82 -12.22
N ILE A 13 -3.51 2.58 -12.33
CA ILE A 13 -4.47 2.49 -11.22
C ILE A 13 -4.53 1.11 -10.54
N ARG A 14 -3.41 0.41 -10.41
CA ARG A 14 -3.33 -1.03 -10.07
C ARG A 14 -4.18 -1.44 -8.86
N THR A 15 -3.62 -1.51 -7.66
CA THR A 15 -4.30 -2.02 -6.46
C THR A 15 -5.10 -0.93 -5.73
N TYR A 16 -5.69 0.01 -6.48
CA TYR A 16 -6.32 1.23 -5.96
C TYR A 16 -7.42 0.98 -4.94
N GLU A 17 -8.26 -0.03 -5.17
CA GLU A 17 -9.36 -0.39 -4.26
C GLU A 17 -8.88 -0.89 -2.89
N LYS A 18 -7.68 -1.46 -2.83
CA LYS A 18 -7.12 -1.95 -1.57
C LYS A 18 -6.37 -0.84 -0.84
N CYS A 19 -5.80 0.08 -1.60
CA CYS A 19 -5.00 1.17 -1.07
C CYS A 19 -5.86 2.32 -0.54
N PHE A 20 -7.09 2.51 -1.06
CA PHE A 20 -7.89 3.71 -0.77
C PHE A 20 -8.13 3.91 0.73
N LEU A 21 -8.57 2.89 1.47
CA LEU A 21 -8.85 3.04 2.92
C LEU A 21 -7.60 3.51 3.66
N SER A 22 -6.47 2.84 3.42
CA SER A 22 -5.20 3.18 4.04
C SER A 22 -4.77 4.62 3.71
N PHE A 23 -4.99 5.06 2.47
CA PHE A 23 -4.68 6.42 2.06
C PHE A 23 -5.55 7.45 2.79
N PHE A 24 -6.85 7.20 2.90
CA PHE A 24 -7.74 8.12 3.60
C PHE A 24 -7.47 8.17 5.11
N GLU A 25 -7.31 7.01 5.74
CA GLU A 25 -7.07 6.90 7.18
C GLU A 25 -5.71 7.47 7.60
N ASN A 26 -4.67 7.27 6.77
CA ASN A 26 -3.30 7.59 7.16
C ASN A 26 -2.74 8.84 6.50
N ILE A 27 -3.32 9.34 5.40
CA ILE A 27 -2.85 10.55 4.72
C ILE A 27 -3.93 11.65 4.73
N ILE A 28 -5.15 11.38 4.28
CA ILE A 28 -6.20 12.42 4.17
C ILE A 28 -6.65 12.92 5.54
N ASN A 29 -7.24 12.03 6.35
CA ASN A 29 -7.88 12.40 7.61
C ASN A 29 -6.90 13.07 8.59
N PRO A 30 -5.65 12.57 8.77
CA PRO A 30 -4.70 13.19 9.67
C PRO A 30 -4.33 14.63 9.29
N ASN A 31 -4.33 14.98 8.00
CA ASN A 31 -4.07 16.35 7.56
C ASN A 31 -5.33 17.22 7.59
N ILE A 32 -6.54 16.66 7.41
CA ILE A 32 -7.79 17.37 7.64
C ILE A 32 -7.94 17.79 9.11
N GLU A 33 -7.62 16.89 10.04
CA GLU A 33 -7.58 17.18 11.50
C GLU A 33 -6.67 18.38 11.81
N ASP A 34 -5.64 18.59 10.99
CA ASP A 34 -4.68 19.68 11.08
C ASP A 34 -5.13 20.94 10.30
N ASN A 35 -6.43 21.06 10.02
CA ASN A 35 -7.10 22.17 9.33
C ASN A 35 -6.67 22.40 7.87
N TYR A 36 -6.20 21.35 7.18
CA TYR A 36 -6.00 21.41 5.74
C TYR A 36 -7.29 21.09 4.97
N SER A 37 -7.60 21.87 3.94
CA SER A 37 -8.55 21.47 2.90
C SER A 37 -7.81 20.72 1.80
N ILE A 38 -8.36 19.60 1.33
CA ILE A 38 -7.67 18.68 0.43
C ILE A 38 -8.47 18.48 -0.86
N ASP A 39 -7.80 18.61 -2.00
CA ASP A 39 -8.35 18.37 -3.34
C ASP A 39 -7.53 17.31 -4.07
N ILE A 40 -8.19 16.33 -4.70
CA ILE A 40 -7.53 15.19 -5.37
C ILE A 40 -7.60 15.34 -6.89
N PHE A 41 -6.48 15.04 -7.55
CA PHE A 41 -6.30 15.06 -9.00
C PHE A 41 -5.72 13.72 -9.45
N ILE A 42 -6.30 13.11 -10.49
CA ILE A 42 -5.89 11.78 -10.95
C ILE A 42 -5.61 11.81 -12.45
N HIS A 43 -4.40 11.41 -12.83
CA HIS A 43 -4.16 10.91 -14.17
C HIS A 43 -3.88 9.41 -14.11
N THR A 44 -4.54 8.63 -14.96
CA THR A 44 -4.26 7.20 -15.13
C THR A 44 -4.43 6.77 -16.58
N TRP A 45 -4.15 5.51 -16.85
CA TRP A 45 -4.33 4.84 -18.11
C TRP A 45 -5.62 4.02 -18.15
N ASP A 46 -6.12 3.71 -19.35
CA ASP A 46 -7.29 2.87 -19.62
C ASP A 46 -7.11 1.38 -19.29
N GLU A 47 -6.02 1.02 -18.60
CA GLU A 47 -5.71 -0.34 -18.17
C GLU A 47 -5.09 -0.36 -16.76
N PHE A 48 -5.38 -1.45 -16.04
CA PHE A 48 -4.90 -1.65 -14.68
C PHE A 48 -3.39 -1.79 -14.61
N ASN A 49 -2.77 -2.64 -15.44
CA ASN A 49 -1.32 -2.76 -15.55
C ASN A 49 -0.92 -3.09 -16.99
N THR A 50 0.15 -2.43 -17.46
CA THR A 50 0.74 -2.71 -18.77
C THR A 50 1.75 -3.86 -18.72
N ILE A 51 1.77 -4.67 -19.79
CA ILE A 51 2.78 -5.72 -20.03
C ILE A 51 3.59 -5.49 -21.31
N THR A 52 3.58 -4.26 -21.81
CA THR A 52 4.31 -3.86 -23.02
C THR A 52 5.81 -4.20 -22.93
N LYS A 53 6.45 -4.44 -24.08
CA LYS A 53 7.86 -4.84 -24.16
C LYS A 53 8.76 -3.74 -23.57
N GLY A 54 9.66 -4.08 -22.65
CA GLY A 54 10.59 -3.14 -22.01
C GLY A 54 10.17 -2.65 -20.61
N VAL A 55 9.05 -3.12 -20.05
CA VAL A 55 8.71 -2.80 -18.65
C VAL A 55 9.48 -3.72 -17.70
N TRP A 56 10.24 -3.13 -16.78
CA TRP A 56 11.19 -3.84 -15.91
C TRP A 56 10.54 -4.90 -15.00
N HIS A 57 9.24 -4.75 -14.69
CA HIS A 57 8.50 -5.62 -13.79
C HIS A 57 7.84 -6.81 -14.48
N ASN A 58 7.83 -6.88 -15.81
CA ASN A 58 7.19 -7.97 -16.56
C ASN A 58 7.78 -9.35 -16.21
N LYS A 59 9.08 -9.41 -15.92
CA LYS A 59 9.77 -10.65 -15.50
C LYS A 59 9.30 -11.20 -14.15
N TYR A 60 8.67 -10.38 -13.32
CA TYR A 60 8.27 -10.75 -11.95
C TYR A 60 6.78 -11.03 -11.80
N ASN A 61 5.98 -10.80 -12.85
CA ASN A 61 4.53 -11.00 -12.85
C ASN A 61 3.83 -10.48 -11.59
N PHE A 62 4.14 -9.25 -11.16
CA PHE A 62 3.61 -8.68 -9.91
C PHE A 62 2.09 -8.43 -9.91
N TYR A 63 1.46 -8.52 -11.09
CA TYR A 63 0.08 -8.13 -11.37
C TYR A 63 -0.60 -9.16 -12.29
N PRO A 64 -0.67 -10.45 -11.90
CA PRO A 64 -1.09 -11.53 -12.79
C PRO A 64 -2.51 -11.35 -13.35
N THR A 65 -3.45 -10.79 -12.59
CA THR A 65 -4.86 -10.65 -13.01
C THR A 65 -5.21 -9.23 -13.46
N LEU A 66 -4.34 -8.27 -13.14
CA LEU A 66 -4.47 -6.87 -13.54
C LEU A 66 -3.75 -6.55 -14.86
N SER A 67 -2.83 -7.40 -15.29
CA SER A 67 -2.08 -7.22 -16.53
C SER A 67 -2.97 -7.34 -17.78
N SER A 68 -2.84 -6.41 -18.72
CA SER A 68 -3.67 -6.31 -19.94
C SER A 68 -5.16 -6.15 -19.71
N LYS A 69 -5.59 -5.94 -18.46
CA LYS A 69 -7.00 -5.72 -18.14
C LYS A 69 -7.35 -4.25 -18.36
N LYS A 70 -8.27 -4.00 -19.28
CA LYS A 70 -8.84 -2.66 -19.51
C LYS A 70 -9.78 -2.24 -18.38
N LEU A 71 -9.85 -0.93 -18.14
CA LEU A 71 -10.82 -0.34 -17.23
C LEU A 71 -12.21 -0.39 -17.87
N THR A 72 -13.17 -0.93 -17.12
CA THR A 72 -14.59 -0.87 -17.50
C THR A 72 -15.23 0.42 -17.00
N SER A 73 -16.41 0.76 -17.53
CA SER A 73 -17.19 1.89 -17.01
C SER A 73 -17.54 1.76 -15.52
N PHE A 74 -17.67 0.51 -15.03
CA PHE A 74 -17.87 0.24 -13.61
C PHE A 74 -16.63 0.61 -12.79
N ASP A 75 -15.45 0.21 -13.24
CA ASP A 75 -14.19 0.54 -12.56
C ASP A 75 -14.01 2.06 -12.47
N ILE A 76 -14.25 2.77 -13.58
CA ILE A 76 -14.15 4.24 -13.64
C ILE A 76 -15.12 4.90 -12.65
N LYS A 77 -16.38 4.45 -12.62
CA LYS A 77 -17.38 4.97 -11.68
C LYS A 77 -16.94 4.76 -10.23
N LYS A 78 -16.41 3.58 -9.92
CA LYS A 78 -15.92 3.24 -8.58
C LYS A 78 -14.72 4.09 -8.17
N ILE A 79 -13.78 4.35 -9.06
CA ILE A 79 -12.63 5.25 -8.83
C ILE A 79 -13.12 6.64 -8.43
N ILE A 80 -14.08 7.18 -9.19
CA ILE A 80 -14.66 8.51 -8.94
C ILE A 80 -15.39 8.52 -7.59
N GLU A 81 -16.15 7.48 -7.28
CA GLU A 81 -16.90 7.37 -6.03
C GLU A 81 -15.98 7.35 -4.80
N ILE A 82 -14.93 6.51 -4.81
CA ILE A 82 -14.10 6.33 -3.60
C ILE A 82 -13.04 7.43 -3.42
N TYR A 83 -12.51 8.02 -4.50
CA TYR A 83 -11.50 9.08 -4.40
C TYR A 83 -12.08 10.49 -4.52
N ASN A 84 -13.30 10.66 -5.03
CA ASN A 84 -13.95 11.96 -5.23
C ASN A 84 -13.02 13.05 -5.81
N PRO A 85 -12.35 12.79 -6.96
CA PRO A 85 -11.36 13.72 -7.51
C PRO A 85 -12.02 14.99 -8.07
N LYS A 86 -11.34 16.14 -7.98
CA LYS A 86 -11.76 17.37 -8.66
C LYS A 86 -11.67 17.27 -10.17
N LYS A 87 -10.72 16.50 -10.67
CA LYS A 87 -10.58 16.17 -12.09
C LYS A 87 -9.83 14.85 -12.24
N ILE A 88 -10.27 14.03 -13.19
CA ILE A 88 -9.65 12.77 -13.57
C ILE A 88 -9.47 12.74 -15.08
N ILE A 89 -8.30 12.29 -15.55
CA ILE A 89 -8.00 12.01 -16.96
C ILE A 89 -7.59 10.55 -17.07
N ILE A 90 -8.17 9.85 -18.05
CA ILE A 90 -7.89 8.45 -18.36
C ILE A 90 -7.47 8.38 -19.82
N ASP A 91 -6.17 8.19 -20.06
CA ASP A 91 -5.61 8.11 -21.41
C ASP A 91 -5.46 6.66 -21.89
N LYS A 92 -5.56 6.45 -23.20
CA LYS A 92 -5.34 5.13 -23.80
C LYS A 92 -3.86 4.76 -23.78
N VAL A 93 -3.57 3.51 -23.44
CA VAL A 93 -2.22 2.96 -23.66
C VAL A 93 -1.99 2.70 -25.15
N LEU A 94 -0.98 3.34 -25.73
CA LEU A 94 -0.57 3.15 -27.13
C LEU A 94 0.57 2.10 -27.21
N ASP A 95 0.38 1.06 -28.03
CA ASP A 95 1.14 -0.20 -27.98
C ASP A 95 2.33 -0.30 -28.97
N LYS A 96 2.41 0.54 -30.01
CA LYS A 96 3.47 0.44 -31.04
C LYS A 96 4.81 0.96 -30.55
N HIS A 97 5.45 0.16 -29.71
CA HIS A 97 6.77 0.30 -29.11
C HIS A 97 6.98 1.61 -28.34
N ARG A 98 7.26 1.50 -27.03
CA ARG A 98 7.80 2.61 -26.23
C ARG A 98 9.10 3.25 -26.79
N SER A 99 9.67 2.73 -27.90
CA SER A 99 10.69 3.45 -28.69
C SER A 99 10.13 4.63 -29.52
N LEU A 100 8.81 4.86 -29.56
CA LEU A 100 8.16 5.95 -30.28
C LEU A 100 7.27 6.84 -29.39
N ILE A 101 7.52 6.93 -28.07
CA ILE A 101 6.60 7.66 -27.16
C ILE A 101 6.43 9.14 -27.56
N PHE A 102 7.39 9.76 -28.26
CA PHE A 102 7.15 11.00 -29.01
C PHE A 102 8.24 11.09 -30.09
N GLU A 103 7.90 11.14 -31.38
CA GLU A 103 8.89 11.43 -32.43
C GLU A 103 9.55 12.82 -32.26
N ASP A 104 9.06 13.69 -31.37
CA ASP A 104 9.67 14.98 -31.07
C ASP A 104 10.24 15.16 -29.65
N HIS A 105 9.88 14.32 -28.66
CA HIS A 105 10.21 14.59 -27.25
C HIS A 105 10.42 13.31 -26.42
N HIS A 106 11.64 12.77 -26.36
CA HIS A 106 12.08 11.61 -25.55
C HIS A 106 11.55 11.55 -24.08
N LYS A 107 10.26 11.31 -23.85
CA LYS A 107 9.61 11.24 -22.54
C LYS A 107 9.02 9.86 -22.35
N ASN A 108 9.18 9.29 -21.16
CA ASN A 108 8.55 8.02 -20.82
C ASN A 108 7.09 8.24 -20.35
N ALA A 109 6.29 7.17 -20.29
CA ALA A 109 4.88 7.28 -19.89
C ALA A 109 4.69 7.78 -18.45
N THR A 110 5.66 7.51 -17.57
CA THR A 110 5.62 7.98 -16.17
C THR A 110 5.73 9.49 -16.11
N ASP A 111 6.66 10.08 -16.88
CA ASP A 111 6.82 11.53 -17.00
C ASP A 111 5.58 12.17 -17.61
N PHE A 112 5.02 11.59 -18.68
CA PHE A 112 3.78 12.08 -19.28
C PHE A 112 2.63 12.12 -18.27
N SER A 113 2.40 11.00 -17.57
CA SER A 113 1.33 10.92 -16.59
C SER A 113 1.49 11.93 -15.45
N PHE A 114 2.73 12.17 -15.01
CA PHE A 114 3.04 13.17 -13.99
C PHE A 114 2.76 14.59 -14.50
N GLU A 115 3.27 14.93 -15.69
CA GLU A 115 3.07 16.25 -16.29
C GLU A 115 1.58 16.55 -16.54
N THR A 116 0.79 15.55 -16.95
CA THR A 116 -0.65 15.72 -17.18
C THR A 116 -1.40 16.04 -15.89
N VAL A 117 -1.12 15.36 -14.78
CA VAL A 117 -1.77 15.68 -13.48
C VAL A 117 -1.30 17.05 -12.95
N VAL A 118 -0.07 17.47 -13.24
CA VAL A 118 0.43 18.82 -12.93
C VAL A 118 -0.31 19.89 -13.71
N LYS A 119 -0.41 19.76 -15.04
CA LYS A 119 -1.17 20.71 -15.89
C LYS A 119 -2.61 20.84 -15.42
N MET A 120 -3.25 19.71 -15.15
CA MET A 120 -4.63 19.64 -14.67
C MET A 120 -4.86 20.37 -13.33
N ARG A 121 -3.95 20.19 -12.36
CA ARG A 121 -4.00 20.92 -11.09
C ARG A 121 -3.81 22.42 -11.31
N LYS A 122 -2.83 22.83 -12.11
CA LYS A 122 -2.54 24.25 -12.40
C LYS A 122 -3.70 24.96 -13.07
N GLU A 123 -4.40 24.29 -14.00
CA GLU A 123 -5.64 24.79 -14.58
C GLU A 123 -6.72 25.03 -13.51
N TYR A 124 -6.86 24.09 -12.57
CA TYR A 124 -7.82 24.23 -11.47
C TYR A 124 -7.49 25.41 -10.54
N GLU A 125 -6.22 25.57 -10.15
CA GLU A 125 -5.73 26.73 -9.38
C GLU A 125 -6.07 28.05 -10.08
N LYS A 126 -5.79 28.13 -11.39
CA LYS A 126 -6.08 29.31 -12.21
C LYS A 126 -7.59 29.62 -12.22
N ASN A 127 -8.42 28.60 -12.44
CA ASN A 127 -9.88 28.74 -12.53
C ASN A 127 -10.52 29.11 -11.20
N LYS A 128 -9.93 28.70 -10.07
CA LYS A 128 -10.43 29.00 -8.72
C LYS A 128 -9.73 30.19 -8.06
N SER A 129 -8.78 30.81 -8.74
CA SER A 129 -8.01 31.98 -8.26
C SER A 129 -7.37 31.77 -6.89
N PHE A 130 -6.76 30.60 -6.67
CA PHE A 130 -5.96 30.33 -5.48
C PHE A 130 -4.74 29.46 -5.80
N LYS A 131 -3.79 29.36 -4.86
CA LYS A 131 -2.65 28.44 -4.92
C LYS A 131 -2.70 27.43 -3.77
N TYR A 132 -2.30 26.19 -4.03
CA TYR A 132 -2.13 25.20 -2.96
C TYR A 132 -0.86 25.50 -2.17
N ASP A 133 -0.92 25.34 -0.85
CA ASP A 133 0.24 25.50 0.04
C ASP A 133 1.20 24.31 -0.09
N TYR A 134 0.64 23.11 -0.31
CA TYR A 134 1.39 21.88 -0.51
C TYR A 134 0.83 21.05 -1.65
N ILE A 135 1.72 20.38 -2.36
CA ILE A 135 1.39 19.41 -3.40
C ILE A 135 1.95 18.07 -2.95
N LEU A 136 1.07 17.13 -2.62
CA LEU A 136 1.42 15.76 -2.27
C LEU A 136 1.26 14.90 -3.52
N THR A 137 2.36 14.33 -3.99
CA THR A 137 2.36 13.41 -5.14
C THR A 137 2.51 11.98 -4.64
N SER A 138 1.66 11.09 -5.16
CA SER A 138 1.70 9.67 -4.84
C SER A 138 1.21 8.82 -6.01
N ARG A 139 1.18 7.50 -5.81
CA ARG A 139 0.58 6.53 -6.72
C ARG A 139 -0.61 5.84 -6.06
N LEU A 140 -1.52 5.36 -6.90
CA LEU A 140 -2.74 4.67 -6.46
C LEU A 140 -2.50 3.23 -6.01
N ASP A 141 -1.29 2.71 -6.21
CA ASP A 141 -0.87 1.37 -5.79
C ASP A 141 0.02 1.38 -4.55
N ILE A 142 -0.12 2.40 -3.69
CA ILE A 142 0.62 2.53 -2.43
C ILE A 142 -0.30 2.34 -1.24
N TYR A 143 0.06 1.40 -0.37
CA TYR A 143 -0.60 1.15 0.90
C TYR A 143 0.18 1.81 2.03
N PHE A 144 -0.51 2.57 2.87
CA PHE A 144 0.08 3.32 3.99
C PHE A 144 -0.25 2.62 5.31
N PHE A 145 0.77 2.21 6.08
CA PHE A 145 0.63 1.53 7.37
C PHE A 145 0.54 2.51 8.55
N SER A 146 1.20 3.67 8.43
CA SER A 146 1.34 4.66 9.49
C SER A 146 0.78 6.01 9.04
N LYS A 147 0.31 6.82 9.99
CA LYS A 147 -0.17 8.18 9.70
C LYS A 147 0.97 9.10 9.24
N PHE A 148 0.70 9.95 8.25
CA PHE A 148 1.58 11.03 7.82
C PHE A 148 0.90 12.39 8.00
N LYS A 149 1.47 13.26 8.83
CA LYS A 149 1.02 14.65 8.99
C LYS A 149 2.13 15.60 8.55
N ILE A 150 1.83 16.53 7.65
CA ILE A 150 2.82 17.51 7.16
C ILE A 150 3.35 18.36 8.34
N ASN A 151 2.45 18.82 9.21
CA ASN A 151 2.79 19.65 10.38
C ASN A 151 3.82 18.99 11.29
N THR A 152 3.75 17.68 11.50
CA THR A 152 4.74 16.93 12.31
C THR A 152 6.17 17.22 11.88
N PHE A 153 6.43 17.38 10.58
CA PHE A 153 7.76 17.63 10.05
C PHE A 153 8.11 19.11 9.96
N ILE A 154 7.18 19.95 9.49
CA ILE A 154 7.46 21.39 9.32
C ILE A 154 7.55 22.13 10.65
N ASP A 155 6.83 21.68 11.68
CA ASP A 155 6.81 22.33 12.99
C ASP A 155 8.11 22.10 13.77
N ILE A 156 8.88 21.07 13.42
CA ILE A 156 10.25 20.87 13.92
C ILE A 156 11.09 22.12 13.63
N TYR A 157 11.00 22.67 12.41
CA TYR A 157 11.75 23.87 12.02
C TYR A 157 11.28 25.14 12.73
N LYS A 158 10.08 25.13 13.32
CA LYS A 158 9.54 26.27 14.09
C LYS A 158 9.79 26.18 15.58
N TYR A 159 9.82 24.97 16.14
CA TYR A 159 9.79 24.78 17.59
C TYR A 159 11.01 24.05 18.15
N ASN A 160 11.74 23.28 17.35
CA ASN A 160 12.98 22.66 17.80
C ASN A 160 14.07 23.73 18.01
N SER A 161 14.82 23.65 19.11
CA SER A 161 15.84 24.67 19.46
C SER A 161 16.98 24.77 18.45
N CYS A 162 17.38 23.65 17.85
CA CYS A 162 18.45 23.62 16.84
C CYS A 162 17.91 24.08 15.48
N MET A 163 16.75 23.56 15.06
CA MET A 163 16.22 23.84 13.72
C MET A 163 15.64 25.25 13.58
N ARG A 164 15.22 25.89 14.68
CA ARG A 164 14.77 27.30 14.66
C ARG A 164 15.81 28.27 14.10
N GLN A 165 17.10 27.93 14.19
CA GLN A 165 18.21 28.74 13.67
C GLN A 165 18.46 28.50 12.18
N VAL A 166 17.90 27.42 11.63
CA VAL A 166 18.02 27.03 10.21
C VAL A 166 16.61 26.89 9.64
N PRO A 167 15.92 28.02 9.36
CA PRO A 167 14.53 27.97 8.93
C PRO A 167 14.40 27.23 7.59
N LEU A 168 13.19 26.73 7.32
CA LEU A 168 12.88 26.12 6.02
C LEU A 168 13.16 27.12 4.88
N PRO A 169 13.81 26.69 3.80
CA PRO A 169 14.03 27.54 2.64
C PRO A 169 12.69 27.82 1.92
N GLU A 170 12.71 28.77 0.98
CA GLU A 170 11.52 29.12 0.19
C GLU A 170 10.98 27.91 -0.60
N LYS A 171 11.86 27.02 -1.07
CA LYS A 171 11.50 25.81 -1.81
C LYS A 171 12.10 24.58 -1.17
N TYR A 172 11.26 23.64 -0.79
CA TYR A 172 11.67 22.36 -0.24
C TYR A 172 10.75 21.22 -0.68
N ILE A 173 11.30 20.01 -0.58
CA ILE A 173 10.59 18.76 -0.81
C ILE A 173 10.73 17.93 0.47
N LEU A 174 9.59 17.44 0.97
CA LEU A 174 9.56 16.39 1.98
C LEU A 174 9.42 15.05 1.27
N THR A 175 10.28 14.09 1.56
CA THR A 175 10.18 12.74 0.99
C THR A 175 10.50 11.67 2.03
N HIS A 176 10.18 10.43 1.70
CA HIS A 176 10.40 9.28 2.56
C HIS A 176 11.83 8.78 2.51
N ILE A 177 12.23 8.00 3.51
CA ILE A 177 13.50 7.27 3.52
C ILE A 177 13.30 5.89 2.90
N ASP A 178 14.17 5.52 1.95
CA ASP A 178 14.33 4.13 1.52
C ASP A 178 15.57 3.52 2.18
N THR A 179 15.34 2.70 3.21
CA THR A 179 16.40 2.03 3.97
C THR A 179 17.01 0.83 3.23
N THR A 180 16.56 0.51 2.02
CA THR A 180 17.17 -0.56 1.20
C THR A 180 18.48 -0.10 0.55
N PHE A 181 18.69 1.20 0.43
CA PHE A 181 19.94 1.77 -0.07
C PHE A 181 20.95 1.95 1.05
N LYS A 182 22.20 1.58 0.78
CA LYS A 182 23.31 1.75 1.74
C LYS A 182 23.75 3.20 1.92
N VAL A 183 23.35 4.09 1.01
CA VAL A 183 23.74 5.50 0.99
C VAL A 183 22.48 6.36 0.83
N LEU A 184 22.36 7.37 1.68
CA LEU A 184 21.34 8.41 1.57
C LEU A 184 22.00 9.67 1.00
N ASP A 185 21.79 9.95 -0.29
CA ASP A 185 22.32 11.13 -0.97
C ASP A 185 21.16 12.09 -1.30
N ILE A 186 21.22 13.31 -0.75
CA ILE A 186 20.18 14.32 -0.95
C ILE A 186 20.00 14.73 -2.41
N ARG A 187 21.02 14.54 -3.25
CA ARG A 187 20.97 14.85 -4.69
C ARG A 187 20.24 13.76 -5.47
N TYR A 188 20.07 12.59 -4.87
CA TYR A 188 19.42 11.46 -5.49
C TYR A 188 18.43 10.82 -4.51
N PRO A 189 17.26 11.44 -4.29
CA PRO A 189 16.25 10.88 -3.41
C PRO A 189 15.60 9.66 -4.06
N THR A 190 16.21 8.50 -3.83
CA THR A 190 15.82 7.25 -4.47
C THR A 190 14.37 6.92 -4.15
N ASP A 191 13.62 6.52 -5.17
CA ASP A 191 12.20 6.21 -5.10
C ASP A 191 11.27 7.32 -4.61
N ALA A 192 11.76 8.56 -4.39
CA ALA A 192 10.93 9.72 -4.07
C ALA A 192 9.66 9.88 -4.92
N PRO A 193 9.66 9.59 -6.25
CA PRO A 193 8.44 9.60 -7.06
C PRO A 193 7.27 8.76 -6.52
N LEU A 194 7.52 7.77 -5.67
CA LEU A 194 6.44 7.01 -5.01
C LEU A 194 5.60 7.89 -4.09
N PHE A 195 6.24 8.72 -3.26
CA PHE A 195 5.57 9.56 -2.28
C PHE A 195 6.48 10.73 -1.88
N PHE A 196 6.06 11.94 -2.21
CA PHE A 196 6.74 13.17 -1.81
C PHE A 196 5.75 14.34 -1.71
N ILE A 197 6.14 15.38 -1.00
CA ILE A 197 5.38 16.61 -0.86
C ILE A 197 6.30 17.79 -1.21
N SER A 198 5.83 18.71 -2.05
CA SER A 198 6.51 19.97 -2.31
C SER A 198 5.67 21.15 -1.86
N ASN A 199 6.31 22.25 -1.46
CA ASN A 199 5.64 23.52 -1.21
C ASN A 199 5.63 24.45 -2.44
N PHE A 200 6.08 23.94 -3.59
CA PHE A 200 6.18 24.66 -4.86
C PHE A 200 5.85 23.75 -6.05
N ASP A 201 5.63 24.36 -7.22
CA ASP A 201 5.32 23.63 -8.45
C ASP A 201 6.53 22.88 -9.01
N ILE A 202 6.38 21.56 -9.17
CA ILE A 202 7.32 20.69 -9.91
C ILE A 202 6.68 20.34 -11.24
N ASP A 203 7.26 20.83 -12.33
CA ASP A 203 6.69 20.64 -13.67
C ASP A 203 7.00 19.28 -14.26
N ARG A 204 8.22 18.79 -14.05
CA ARG A 204 8.67 17.49 -14.58
C ARG A 204 9.23 16.65 -13.45
N LEU A 205 8.99 15.34 -13.50
CA LEU A 205 9.42 14.43 -12.43
C LEU A 205 10.94 14.44 -12.25
N LYS A 206 11.71 14.57 -13.33
CA LYS A 206 13.17 14.70 -13.28
C LYS A 206 13.65 15.93 -12.50
N ASP A 207 12.83 16.98 -12.39
CA ASP A 207 13.19 18.19 -11.65
C ASP A 207 13.28 17.93 -10.13
N LEU A 208 12.83 16.75 -9.65
CA LEU A 208 13.12 16.26 -8.29
C LEU A 208 14.62 16.04 -8.02
N PHE A 209 15.42 15.71 -9.03
CA PHE A 209 16.79 15.25 -8.85
C PHE A 209 17.85 16.33 -9.19
N TYR A 210 17.51 17.27 -10.08
CA TYR A 210 18.51 18.14 -10.72
C TYR A 210 18.38 19.62 -10.35
N LYS A 211 17.45 19.99 -9.46
CA LYS A 211 17.19 21.39 -9.13
C LYS A 211 18.06 21.84 -7.95
N SER A 212 19.03 22.72 -8.24
CA SER A 212 20.05 23.14 -7.26
C SER A 212 19.54 24.07 -6.15
N ASP A 213 18.40 24.75 -6.37
CA ASP A 213 17.82 25.72 -5.42
C ASP A 213 16.80 25.10 -4.45
N THR A 214 16.67 23.77 -4.44
CA THR A 214 15.65 23.06 -3.65
C THR A 214 16.29 22.17 -2.60
N LEU A 215 15.87 22.34 -1.34
CA LEU A 215 16.28 21.43 -0.27
C LEU A 215 15.38 20.19 -0.26
N ILE A 216 15.98 19.00 -0.33
CA ILE A 216 15.28 17.73 -0.14
C ILE A 216 15.47 17.29 1.31
N ILE A 217 14.34 17.10 1.99
CA ILE A 217 14.27 16.75 3.40
C ILE A 217 13.69 15.34 3.49
N PHE A 218 14.48 14.41 4.01
CA PHE A 218 14.03 13.07 4.32
C PHE A 218 13.28 13.07 5.65
N CYS A 219 11.99 12.78 5.58
CA CYS A 219 11.14 12.57 6.74
C CYS A 219 11.43 11.22 7.37
N ASP A 220 11.25 11.11 8.69
CA ASP A 220 11.17 9.83 9.38
C ASP A 220 9.87 9.09 9.01
N TYR A 221 9.83 8.62 7.77
CA TYR A 221 8.73 7.91 7.15
C TYR A 221 9.35 6.97 6.14
N LYS A 222 9.32 5.67 6.42
CA LYS A 222 10.19 4.70 5.78
C LYS A 222 9.42 3.79 4.83
N LYS A 223 9.95 3.62 3.62
CA LYS A 223 9.43 2.63 2.68
C LYS A 223 9.60 1.22 3.26
N ASN A 224 8.60 0.37 3.05
CA ASN A 224 8.41 -0.98 3.61
C ASN A 224 8.16 -1.05 5.12
N ILE A 225 8.08 0.08 5.83
CA ILE A 225 7.71 0.13 7.25
C ILE A 225 6.43 0.95 7.41
N ASP A 226 6.44 2.20 6.93
CA ASP A 226 5.30 3.13 7.06
C ASP A 226 4.40 3.13 5.83
N PHE A 227 4.93 2.74 4.68
CA PHE A 227 4.14 2.48 3.48
C PHE A 227 4.87 1.52 2.54
N LYS A 228 4.16 0.91 1.61
CA LYS A 228 4.76 0.13 0.53
C LYS A 228 3.94 0.19 -0.74
N ILE A 229 4.58 -0.11 -1.87
CA ILE A 229 3.85 -0.43 -3.09
C ILE A 229 3.09 -1.73 -2.82
N LEU A 230 1.78 -1.72 -2.97
CA LEU A 230 0.96 -2.92 -2.84
C LEU A 230 0.82 -3.56 -4.22
N ARG A 231 1.60 -4.60 -4.47
CA ARG A 231 1.45 -5.42 -5.67
C ARG A 231 0.26 -6.35 -5.53
N GLU A 232 -0.19 -6.90 -6.64
CA GLU A 232 -1.22 -7.94 -6.58
C GLU A 232 -0.66 -9.21 -5.95
N VAL A 233 0.58 -9.57 -6.26
CA VAL A 233 1.26 -10.68 -5.56
C VAL A 233 1.51 -10.38 -4.09
N ASP A 234 1.54 -9.11 -3.68
CA ASP A 234 1.59 -8.78 -2.26
C ASP A 234 0.24 -9.05 -1.58
N GLU A 235 -0.87 -9.21 -2.32
CA GLU A 235 -2.11 -9.79 -1.79
C GLU A 235 -1.93 -11.26 -1.46
N ILE A 236 -1.15 -11.98 -2.26
CA ILE A 236 -0.75 -13.36 -1.95
C ILE A 236 0.15 -13.33 -0.75
N TYR A 237 1.19 -12.48 -0.73
CA TYR A 237 2.02 -12.29 0.47
C TYR A 237 1.20 -11.85 1.70
N LEU A 238 0.20 -10.99 1.61
CA LEU A 238 -0.66 -10.62 2.74
C LEU A 238 -1.75 -11.67 3.06
N ARG A 239 -2.07 -12.58 2.13
CA ARG A 239 -2.96 -13.75 2.32
C ARG A 239 -2.21 -15.03 2.73
N ASP A 240 -0.91 -15.12 2.45
CA ASP A 240 -0.02 -16.28 2.61
C ASP A 240 1.16 -16.04 3.56
N ILE A 241 1.51 -14.80 3.90
CA ILE A 241 2.11 -14.54 5.21
C ILE A 241 1.07 -15.06 6.17
N ASN A 242 1.50 -16.01 7.00
CA ASN A 242 0.66 -16.83 7.84
C ASN A 242 -0.40 -16.06 8.65
N LEU A 243 -0.29 -14.75 8.88
CA LEU A 243 -1.26 -13.83 9.50
C LEU A 243 -2.73 -13.98 9.02
N THR A 244 -2.96 -14.39 7.78
CA THR A 244 -4.30 -14.51 7.17
C THR A 244 -4.80 -15.95 7.01
N GLN A 245 -3.92 -16.94 7.17
CA GLN A 245 -4.31 -18.34 7.12
C GLN A 245 -5.14 -18.69 8.36
N LEU A 246 -6.16 -19.52 8.18
CA LEU A 246 -7.05 -19.91 9.28
C LEU A 246 -6.30 -20.41 10.52
N PRO A 247 -5.25 -21.25 10.42
CA PRO A 247 -4.48 -21.68 11.59
C PRO A 247 -3.96 -20.50 12.41
N TYR A 248 -3.22 -19.57 11.80
CA TYR A 248 -2.67 -18.45 12.54
C TYR A 248 -3.74 -17.58 13.20
N LYS A 249 -4.84 -17.25 12.48
CA LYS A 249 -5.92 -16.43 13.04
C LYS A 249 -6.52 -17.09 14.29
N LEU A 250 -6.73 -18.39 14.25
CA LEU A 250 -7.24 -19.16 15.39
C LEU A 250 -6.21 -19.23 16.52
N GLY A 251 -4.94 -19.47 16.17
CA GLY A 251 -3.80 -19.40 17.07
C GLY A 251 -3.73 -18.09 17.85
N GLN A 252 -3.82 -16.97 17.14
CA GLN A 252 -3.73 -15.63 17.72
C GLN A 252 -4.91 -15.34 18.65
N VAL A 253 -6.13 -15.74 18.28
CA VAL A 253 -7.31 -15.65 19.16
C VAL A 253 -7.09 -16.43 20.44
N MET A 254 -6.55 -17.65 20.35
CA MET A 254 -6.28 -18.48 21.52
C MET A 254 -5.19 -17.89 22.43
N VAL A 255 -4.08 -17.42 21.85
CA VAL A 255 -2.98 -16.79 22.61
C VAL A 255 -3.43 -15.50 23.29
N THR A 256 -4.22 -14.67 22.62
CA THR A 256 -4.66 -13.38 23.16
C THR A 256 -5.73 -13.55 24.25
N ASN A 257 -6.69 -14.45 24.04
CA ASN A 257 -7.81 -14.64 24.97
C ASN A 257 -7.51 -15.59 26.14
N SER A 258 -6.42 -16.37 26.09
CA SER A 258 -6.01 -17.25 27.18
C SER A 258 -5.41 -16.53 28.39
N LYS A 259 -5.30 -15.19 28.35
CA LYS A 259 -4.70 -14.37 29.42
C LYS A 259 -5.68 -13.95 30.52
N SER A 260 -6.98 -14.21 30.37
CA SER A 260 -7.98 -13.83 31.37
C SER A 260 -9.18 -14.76 31.36
N LEU A 261 -9.87 -14.89 32.51
CA LEU A 261 -11.08 -15.70 32.66
C LEU A 261 -12.19 -15.26 31.68
N LEU A 262 -12.39 -13.94 31.55
CA LEU A 262 -13.37 -13.38 30.59
C LEU A 262 -12.96 -13.64 29.13
N GLY A 263 -11.65 -13.67 28.85
CA GLY A 263 -11.13 -14.06 27.54
C GLY A 263 -11.48 -15.50 27.20
N TYR A 264 -11.31 -16.45 28.12
CA TYR A 264 -11.70 -17.85 27.92
C TYR A 264 -13.18 -18.01 27.60
N ILE A 265 -14.06 -17.25 28.27
CA ILE A 265 -15.52 -17.27 27.99
C ILE A 265 -15.83 -16.76 26.59
N LYS A 266 -15.14 -15.71 26.12
CA LYS A 266 -15.36 -15.11 24.79
C LYS A 266 -14.71 -15.91 23.65
N MET A 267 -13.69 -16.70 23.95
CA MET A 267 -12.84 -17.36 22.96
C MET A 267 -13.62 -18.26 21.98
N PRO A 268 -14.57 -19.13 22.39
CA PRO A 268 -15.32 -19.97 21.47
C PRO A 268 -16.09 -19.18 20.42
N PHE A 269 -16.71 -18.06 20.81
CA PHE A 269 -17.46 -17.18 19.91
C PHE A 269 -16.54 -16.50 18.89
N MET A 270 -15.37 -16.02 19.33
CA MET A 270 -14.39 -15.41 18.43
C MET A 270 -13.83 -16.42 17.41
N LEU A 271 -13.51 -17.63 17.86
CA LEU A 271 -13.02 -18.71 17.00
C LEU A 271 -14.07 -19.07 15.93
N PHE A 272 -15.34 -19.18 16.33
CA PHE A 272 -16.45 -19.41 15.40
C PHE A 272 -16.57 -18.27 14.37
N PHE A 273 -16.62 -17.03 14.82
CA PHE A 273 -16.79 -15.85 13.95
C PHE A 273 -15.66 -15.72 12.92
N ILE A 274 -14.42 -15.91 13.36
CA ILE A 274 -13.24 -15.82 12.48
C ILE A 274 -13.23 -16.95 11.45
N THR A 275 -13.58 -18.16 11.87
CA THR A 275 -13.71 -19.30 10.96
C THR A 275 -14.79 -19.05 9.91
N TYR A 276 -15.96 -18.56 10.33
CA TYR A 276 -17.06 -18.23 9.44
C TYR A 276 -16.66 -17.17 8.41
N LYS A 277 -16.05 -16.08 8.86
CA LYS A 277 -15.59 -14.98 7.98
C LYS A 277 -14.56 -15.47 6.98
N HIS A 278 -13.57 -16.26 7.42
CA HIS A 278 -12.54 -16.81 6.55
C HIS A 278 -13.12 -17.72 5.46
N ASN A 279 -14.02 -18.63 5.83
CA ASN A 279 -14.67 -19.53 4.88
C ASN A 279 -15.52 -18.77 3.85
N LYS A 280 -16.15 -17.65 4.25
CA LYS A 280 -16.90 -16.79 3.32
C LYS A 280 -15.97 -16.10 2.32
N GLU A 281 -14.85 -15.55 2.80
CA GLU A 281 -13.82 -14.93 1.95
C GLU A 281 -13.24 -15.93 0.94
N GLU A 282 -12.99 -17.18 1.37
CA GLU A 282 -12.49 -18.25 0.50
C GLU A 282 -13.51 -18.63 -0.58
N LYS A 283 -14.79 -18.75 -0.23
CA LYS A 283 -15.86 -19.02 -1.22
C LYS A 283 -15.95 -17.94 -2.31
N ILE A 284 -15.91 -16.66 -1.90
CA ILE A 284 -15.94 -15.52 -2.83
C ILE A 284 -14.74 -15.59 -3.78
N TYR A 285 -13.56 -15.95 -3.27
CA TYR A 285 -12.36 -16.11 -4.08
C TYR A 285 -12.47 -17.27 -5.08
N GLN A 286 -12.97 -18.43 -4.64
CA GLN A 286 -13.18 -19.59 -5.52
C GLN A 286 -14.21 -19.29 -6.62
N GLU A 287 -15.29 -18.56 -6.29
CA GLU A 287 -16.26 -18.09 -7.29
C GLU A 287 -15.63 -17.12 -8.29
N LYS A 288 -14.72 -16.26 -7.84
CA LYS A 288 -13.98 -15.34 -8.71
C LYS A 288 -13.08 -16.11 -9.69
N ILE A 289 -12.34 -17.12 -9.22
CA ILE A 289 -11.50 -17.99 -10.09
C ILE A 289 -12.36 -18.79 -11.08
N LYS A 290 -13.53 -19.29 -10.65
CA LYS A 290 -14.44 -20.03 -11.53
C LYS A 290 -14.98 -19.17 -12.67
N LYS A 291 -15.26 -17.89 -12.41
CA LYS A 291 -15.74 -16.93 -13.40
C LYS A 291 -14.63 -16.46 -14.35
N ASP A 292 -13.39 -16.42 -13.85
CA ASP A 292 -12.22 -16.02 -14.62
C ASP A 292 -10.99 -16.86 -14.21
N PRO A 293 -10.64 -17.90 -14.97
CA PRO A 293 -9.49 -18.75 -14.67
C PRO A 293 -8.14 -18.00 -14.70
N SER A 294 -8.06 -16.87 -15.40
CA SER A 294 -6.87 -16.01 -15.39
C SER A 294 -6.68 -15.27 -14.06
N SER A 295 -7.74 -15.22 -13.23
CA SER A 295 -7.67 -14.73 -11.86
C SER A 295 -6.99 -15.71 -10.87
N LYS A 296 -6.57 -16.89 -11.34
CA LYS A 296 -5.87 -17.90 -10.52
C LYS A 296 -4.44 -17.45 -10.22
N LEU A 297 -4.12 -17.35 -8.94
CA LEU A 297 -2.83 -16.89 -8.45
C LEU A 297 -1.75 -17.98 -8.64
N GLN A 298 -0.49 -17.56 -8.79
CA GLN A 298 0.64 -18.49 -8.96
C GLN A 298 0.97 -19.24 -7.65
N PRO A 299 1.60 -20.43 -7.72
CA PRO A 299 2.05 -21.17 -6.54
C PRO A 299 3.05 -20.37 -5.69
N LEU A 300 3.04 -20.59 -4.36
CA LEU A 300 3.87 -19.86 -3.40
C LEU A 300 5.39 -19.93 -3.68
N GLU A 301 5.83 -21.00 -4.33
CA GLU A 301 7.24 -21.30 -4.62
C GLU A 301 7.90 -20.29 -5.57
N PHE A 302 7.11 -19.45 -6.23
CA PHE A 302 7.59 -18.39 -7.12
C PHE A 302 7.81 -17.03 -6.42
N TYR A 303 7.50 -16.90 -5.12
CA TYR A 303 7.70 -15.64 -4.37
C TYR A 303 9.10 -15.54 -3.75
N ILE A 304 9.64 -14.32 -3.78
CA ILE A 304 11.05 -14.02 -3.45
C ILE A 304 11.38 -14.21 -1.96
N ASP A 305 10.35 -14.21 -1.12
CA ASP A 305 10.34 -14.31 0.34
C ASP A 305 9.71 -15.61 0.86
N TYR A 306 9.46 -16.59 -0.02
CA TYR A 306 8.91 -17.91 0.33
C TYR A 306 9.65 -18.57 1.51
N LYS A 307 10.98 -18.43 1.57
CA LYS A 307 11.79 -18.99 2.65
C LYS A 307 11.54 -18.34 4.02
N GLU A 308 11.15 -17.07 4.06
CA GLU A 308 10.75 -16.39 5.30
C GLU A 308 9.31 -16.76 5.71
N ALA A 309 8.39 -16.86 4.75
CA ALA A 309 7.03 -17.32 5.00
C ALA A 309 6.96 -18.77 5.53
N LEU A 310 7.89 -19.64 5.12
CA LEU A 310 8.04 -20.99 5.67
C LEU A 310 8.46 -21.00 7.15
N LYS A 311 9.36 -20.08 7.57
CA LYS A 311 9.82 -20.00 8.97
C LYS A 311 8.68 -19.63 9.93
N GLU A 312 7.72 -18.83 9.47
CA GLU A 312 6.56 -18.44 10.27
C GLU A 312 5.54 -19.58 10.48
N LYS A 313 5.53 -20.63 9.64
CA LYS A 313 4.74 -21.86 9.90
C LYS A 313 5.30 -22.67 11.06
N GLU A 314 6.56 -22.44 11.40
CA GLU A 314 7.20 -23.06 12.57
C GLU A 314 6.84 -22.37 13.89
N CYS A 315 6.20 -21.18 13.83
CA CYS A 315 5.87 -20.42 15.03
C CYS A 315 4.77 -21.08 15.86
N PHE A 316 4.83 -20.87 17.19
CA PHE A 316 3.90 -21.48 18.14
C PHE A 316 2.44 -21.14 17.83
N THR A 317 2.15 -19.88 17.50
CA THR A 317 0.79 -19.40 17.19
C THR A 317 0.19 -20.17 16.02
N TYR A 318 0.95 -20.35 14.95
CA TYR A 318 0.49 -21.08 13.76
C TYR A 318 0.21 -22.55 14.09
N LYS A 319 1.18 -23.24 14.71
CA LYS A 319 1.05 -24.66 15.11
C LYS A 319 -0.12 -24.89 16.07
N LEU A 320 -0.37 -23.95 16.99
CA LEU A 320 -1.49 -24.00 17.91
C LEU A 320 -2.84 -24.00 17.16
N GLY A 321 -2.98 -23.15 16.16
CA GLY A 321 -4.16 -23.11 15.31
C GLY A 321 -4.34 -24.33 14.42
N GLU A 322 -3.25 -24.90 13.91
CA GLU A 322 -3.30 -26.14 13.12
C GLU A 322 -3.81 -27.31 13.95
N GLU A 323 -3.27 -27.49 15.16
CA GLU A 323 -3.74 -28.53 16.09
C GLU A 323 -5.20 -28.30 16.50
N PHE A 324 -5.63 -27.05 16.64
CA PHE A 324 -7.04 -26.73 16.89
C PHE A 324 -7.95 -27.14 15.72
N ILE A 325 -7.54 -26.89 14.47
CA ILE A 325 -8.29 -27.33 13.29
C ILE A 325 -8.34 -28.87 13.22
N LYS A 326 -7.23 -29.56 13.48
CA LYS A 326 -7.17 -31.03 13.53
C LYS A 326 -8.11 -31.58 14.60
N SER A 327 -8.15 -30.94 15.77
CA SER A 327 -9.05 -31.31 16.86
C SER A 327 -10.51 -31.12 16.50
N SER A 328 -10.84 -30.04 15.78
CA SER A 328 -12.19 -29.75 15.30
C SER A 328 -12.68 -30.80 14.29
N LYS A 329 -11.79 -31.31 13.44
CA LYS A 329 -12.12 -32.42 12.51
C LYS A 329 -12.39 -33.75 13.24
N ASN A 330 -11.83 -33.95 14.42
CA ASN A 330 -11.95 -35.17 15.22
C ASN A 330 -12.75 -34.95 16.52
N TRP A 331 -13.64 -33.95 16.54
CA TRP A 331 -14.30 -33.52 17.77
C TRP A 331 -15.08 -34.66 18.46
N TYR A 332 -15.70 -35.54 17.66
CA TYR A 332 -16.50 -36.69 18.08
C TYR A 332 -15.67 -37.83 18.70
N TRP A 333 -14.36 -37.87 18.45
CA TRP A 333 -13.42 -38.81 19.10
C TRP A 333 -12.65 -38.17 20.26
N GLY A 334 -13.17 -37.09 20.84
CA GLY A 334 -12.50 -36.37 21.92
C GLY A 334 -11.32 -35.51 21.44
N GLY A 335 -11.33 -35.08 20.17
CA GLY A 335 -10.27 -34.26 19.58
C GLY A 335 -9.91 -33.03 20.41
N TYR A 336 -10.90 -32.31 20.95
CA TYR A 336 -10.67 -31.13 21.81
C TYR A 336 -10.06 -31.48 23.17
N ILE A 337 -10.40 -32.64 23.74
CA ILE A 337 -9.82 -33.13 25.00
C ILE A 337 -8.33 -33.40 24.77
N LYS A 338 -8.00 -34.13 23.70
CA LYS A 338 -6.61 -34.37 23.29
C LYS A 338 -5.87 -33.04 23.03
N PHE A 339 -6.52 -32.09 22.36
CA PHE A 339 -5.93 -30.79 22.08
C PHE A 339 -5.52 -30.05 23.37
N ILE A 340 -6.44 -29.92 24.33
CA ILE A 340 -6.22 -29.18 25.57
C ILE A 340 -5.16 -29.86 26.46
N PHE A 341 -5.26 -31.18 26.64
CA PHE A 341 -4.44 -31.90 27.64
C PHE A 341 -3.15 -32.50 27.08
N LYS A 342 -3.02 -32.66 25.76
CA LYS A 342 -1.85 -33.30 25.13
C LYS A 342 -1.14 -32.38 24.14
N ASP A 343 -1.88 -31.81 23.19
CA ASP A 343 -1.25 -31.07 22.08
C ASP A 343 -0.78 -29.68 22.51
N VAL A 344 -1.58 -28.91 23.26
CA VAL A 344 -1.17 -27.60 23.80
C VAL A 344 0.05 -27.71 24.73
N PRO A 345 0.11 -28.63 25.72
CA PRO A 345 1.29 -28.81 26.56
C PRO A 345 2.53 -29.28 25.78
N ARG A 346 2.36 -30.11 24.75
CA ARG A 346 3.45 -30.51 23.85
C ARG A 346 4.01 -29.30 23.11
N LEU A 347 3.16 -28.51 22.45
CA LEU A 347 3.57 -27.31 21.71
C LEU A 347 4.29 -26.29 22.60
N LYS A 348 3.84 -26.10 23.85
CA LYS A 348 4.53 -25.21 24.81
C LYS A 348 5.94 -25.71 25.16
N ARG A 349 6.13 -27.03 25.31
CA ARG A 349 7.46 -27.62 25.56
C ARG A 349 8.38 -27.50 24.36
N GLU A 350 7.86 -27.67 23.14
CA GLU A 350 8.62 -27.49 21.90
C GLU A 350 9.03 -26.04 21.71
N TYR A 351 8.13 -25.09 21.99
CA TYR A 351 8.42 -23.66 21.92
C TYR A 351 9.51 -23.23 22.92
N ASN A 352 9.49 -23.75 24.15
CA ASN A 352 10.46 -23.39 25.19
C ASN A 352 11.85 -24.06 25.02
N LYS A 353 12.01 -24.98 24.06
CA LYS A 353 13.28 -25.69 23.79
C LYS A 353 14.09 -25.07 22.66
N ASN A 354 13.44 -24.29 21.80
CA ASN A 354 14.04 -23.48 20.74
C ASN A 354 14.26 -22.07 21.26
#